data_AF-A0A0F6IAG4-F1
#
_entry.id   AF-A0A0F6IAG4-F1
#
_cell.length_a   1.000
_cell.length_b   1.000
_cell.length_c   1.000
_cell.angle_alpha   90.00
_cell.angle_beta   90.00
_cell.angle_gamma   90.00
#
_symmetry.space_group_name_H-M   'P 1'
#
loop_
_entity.id
_entity.type
_entity.pdbx_description
1 polymer ?
#
loop_
_entity_poly.entity_id
_entity_poly.type
_entity_poly.pdbx_seq_one_letter_code
_entity_poly.pdbx_strand_id
1 'polypeptide(L)' 'MSMKFADFLNMNRIEDVKRNLRNKSHMNLLQIALECGFNSASSFHRACVKFTGKSPREFRKLINSDN' A
#
# COMPACT_ATOMS: atom_id res chain seq x y z
N MET A 1 -12.22 -19.26 1.63
CA MET A 1 -11.00 -18.65 1.05
C MET A 1 -9.91 -18.69 2.12
N SER A 2 -8.79 -19.41 1.91
CA SER A 2 -7.71 -19.51 2.90
C SER A 2 -6.72 -18.35 2.71
N MET A 3 -6.64 -17.47 3.71
CA MET A 3 -5.67 -16.37 3.72
C MET A 3 -4.32 -16.91 4.21
N LYS A 4 -3.30 -16.87 3.35
CA LYS A 4 -1.94 -17.28 3.75
C LYS A 4 -1.34 -16.23 4.69
N PHE A 5 -0.39 -16.61 5.54
CA PHE A 5 0.35 -15.67 6.39
C PHE A 5 0.90 -14.46 5.62
N ALA A 6 1.43 -14.70 4.41
CA ALA A 6 1.91 -13.63 3.54
C ALA A 6 0.80 -12.64 3.13
N ASP A 7 -0.44 -13.11 2.96
CA ASP A 7 -1.57 -12.23 2.66
C ASP A 7 -1.96 -11.39 3.86
N PHE A 8 -2.01 -12.00 5.06
CA PHE A 8 -2.24 -11.27 6.31
C PHE A 8 -1.20 -10.17 6.51
N LEU A 9 0.08 -10.50 6.33
CA LEU A 9 1.17 -9.53 6.44
C LEU A 9 1.04 -8.41 5.40
N ASN A 10 0.81 -8.75 4.13
CA ASN A 10 0.69 -7.74 3.07
C ASN A 10 -0.53 -6.85 3.25
N MET A 11 -1.65 -7.35 3.77
CA MET A 11 -2.81 -6.55 4.13
C MET A 11 -2.45 -5.51 5.20
N ASN A 12 -1.78 -5.92 6.28
CA ASN A 12 -1.31 -4.99 7.32
C ASN A 12 -0.35 -3.93 6.75
N ARG A 13 0.59 -4.33 5.89
CA ARG A 13 1.49 -3.39 5.22
C ARG A 13 0.76 -2.36 4.36
N ILE A 14 -0.30 -2.76 3.65
CA ILE A 14 -1.12 -1.83 2.84
C ILE A 14 -1.81 -0.79 3.75
N GLU A 15 -2.33 -1.21 4.90
CA GLU A 15 -2.93 -0.29 5.88
C GLU A 15 -1.91 0.69 6.45
N ASP A 16 -0.66 0.26 6.68
CA ASP A 16 0.41 1.16 7.10
C ASP A 16 0.81 2.14 5.99
N VAL A 17 0.86 1.72 4.73
CA VAL A 17 1.07 2.64 3.60
C VAL A 17 -0.06 3.69 3.55
N LYS A 18 -1.31 3.27 3.73
CA LYS A 18 -2.48 4.18 3.78
C LYS A 18 -2.30 5.24 4.87
N ARG A 19 -1.93 4.82 6.08
CA ARG A 19 -1.70 5.70 7.23
C ARG A 19 -0.55 6.69 6.97
N ASN A 20 0.57 6.19 6.43
CA ASN A 20 1.73 7.02 6.12
C ASN A 20 1.46 8.01 4.99
N LEU A 21 0.65 7.66 3.99
CA LEU A 21 0.30 8.59 2.91
C LEU A 21 -0.44 9.84 3.42
N ARG A 22 -1.29 9.68 4.44
CA ARG A 22 -1.99 10.82 5.07
C ARG A 22 -1.03 11.74 5.82
N ASN A 23 -0.02 11.18 6.48
CA ASN A 23 0.94 11.94 7.30
C ASN A 23 2.13 12.49 6.49
N LYS A 24 2.54 11.80 5.42
CA LYS A 24 3.72 12.08 4.59
C LYS A 24 3.31 12.38 3.13
N SER A 25 2.37 13.29 2.92
CA SER A 25 1.77 13.58 1.60
C SER A 25 2.77 13.96 0.50
N HIS A 26 3.92 14.53 0.88
CA HIS A 26 5.00 14.94 -0.03
C HIS A 26 5.97 13.80 -0.41
N MET A 27 5.96 12.67 0.31
CA MET A 27 6.91 11.58 0.08
C MET A 27 6.51 10.72 -1.12
N ASN A 28 7.49 10.10 -1.79
CA ASN A 28 7.26 9.18 -2.89
C ASN A 28 6.53 7.91 -2.39
N LEU A 29 5.49 7.46 -3.12
CA LEU A 29 4.67 6.31 -2.72
C LEU A 29 5.48 5.01 -2.57
N LEU A 30 6.44 4.78 -3.47
CA LEU A 30 7.28 3.60 -3.41
C LEU A 30 8.17 3.64 -2.17
N GLN A 31 8.74 4.80 -1.83
CA GLN A 31 9.55 4.94 -0.61
C GLN A 31 8.74 4.59 0.63
N ILE A 32 7.52 5.12 0.76
CA ILE A 32 6.61 4.76 1.86
C ILE A 32 6.35 3.24 1.88
N ALA A 33 6.10 2.62 0.72
CA ALA A 33 5.87 1.19 0.63
C ALA A 33 7.10 0.37 1.09
N LEU A 34 8.31 0.80 0.72
CA LEU A 34 9.54 0.16 1.15
C LEU A 34 9.74 0.30 2.67
N GLU A 35 9.48 1.48 3.25
CA GLU A 35 9.49 1.69 4.70
C GLU A 35 8.47 0.80 5.42
N CYS A 36 7.31 0.53 4.79
CA CYS A 36 6.29 -0.38 5.31
C CYS A 36 6.62 -1.87 5.08
N GLY A 37 7.84 -2.20 4.64
CA GLY A 37 8.34 -3.57 4.55
C GLY A 37 8.03 -4.29 3.24
N PHE A 38 7.63 -3.59 2.17
CA PHE A 38 7.67 -4.18 0.84
C PHE A 38 9.11 -4.22 0.33
N ASN A 39 9.51 -5.33 -0.29
CA ASN A 39 10.87 -5.49 -0.81
C ASN A 39 11.05 -4.90 -2.22
N SER A 40 9.96 -4.57 -2.92
CA SER A 40 10.02 -4.09 -4.31
C SER A 40 8.72 -3.41 -4.76
N ALA A 41 8.78 -2.64 -5.85
CA ALA A 41 7.59 -2.07 -6.48
C ALA A 41 6.59 -3.14 -6.96
N SER A 42 7.07 -4.26 -7.50
CA SER A 42 6.22 -5.34 -8.01
C SER A 42 5.44 -6.07 -6.90
N SER A 43 6.08 -6.29 -5.74
CA SER A 43 5.42 -6.93 -4.59
C SER A 43 4.36 -6.00 -3.99
N PHE A 44 4.67 -4.71 -3.88
CA PHE A 44 3.71 -3.69 -3.51
C PHE A 44 2.54 -3.59 -4.50
N HIS A 45 2.80 -3.51 -5.81
CA HIS A 45 1.75 -3.43 -6.82
C HIS A 45 0.76 -4.59 -6.73
N ARG A 46 1.27 -5.84 -6.62
CA ARG A 46 0.43 -7.02 -6.47
C ARG A 46 -0.43 -6.97 -5.21
N ALA A 47 0.15 -6.58 -4.08
CA ALA A 47 -0.60 -6.44 -2.83
C ALA A 47 -1.65 -5.32 -2.93
N CYS A 48 -1.28 -4.17 -3.50
CA CYS A 48 -2.17 -3.02 -3.66
C CYS A 48 -3.39 -3.40 -4.50
N VAL A 49 -3.19 -4.00 -5.67
CA VAL A 49 -4.30 -4.48 -6.51
C VAL A 49 -5.12 -5.55 -5.80
N LYS A 50 -4.47 -6.51 -5.14
CA LYS A 50 -5.17 -7.61 -4.45
C LYS A 50 -6.08 -7.15 -3.31
N PHE A 51 -5.61 -6.21 -2.48
CA PHE A 51 -6.31 -5.82 -1.25
C PHE A 51 -7.16 -4.57 -1.40
N THR A 52 -6.85 -3.70 -2.36
CA THR A 52 -7.58 -2.44 -2.57
C THR A 52 -8.38 -2.42 -3.87
N GLY A 53 -8.11 -3.34 -4.80
CA GLY A 53 -8.67 -3.31 -6.16
C GLY A 53 -8.12 -2.17 -7.02
N LYS A 54 -7.12 -1.42 -6.55
CA LYS A 54 -6.56 -0.24 -7.24
C LYS A 54 -5.08 -0.41 -7.52
N SER A 55 -4.61 0.23 -8.59
CA SER A 55 -3.17 0.36 -8.83
C SER A 55 -2.56 1.31 -7.78
N PRO A 56 -1.24 1.23 -7.51
CA PRO A 56 -0.58 2.15 -6.58
C PRO A 56 -0.87 3.64 -6.84
N ARG A 57 -0.91 4.07 -8.11
CA ARG A 57 -1.20 5.47 -8.47
C ARG A 57 -2.63 5.86 -8.10
N GLU A 58 -3.59 4.99 -8.40
CA GLU A 58 -5.00 5.22 -8.08
C GLU A 58 -5.24 5.18 -6.57
N PHE A 59 -4.55 4.27 -5.87
CA PHE A 59 -4.57 4.19 -4.42
C PHE A 59 -4.09 5.50 -3.78
N ARG A 60 -2.96 6.09 -4.26
CA ARG A 60 -2.50 7.39 -3.76
C ARG A 60 -3.51 8.51 -3.98
N LYS A 61 -4.13 8.58 -5.16
CA LYS A 61 -5.16 9.59 -5.46
C LYS A 61 -6.34 9.47 -4.51
N LEU A 62 -6.87 8.25 -4.33
CA LEU A 62 -8.00 7.98 -3.44
C LEU A 62 -7.73 8.52 -2.03
N ILE A 63 -6.57 8.16 -1.45
CA ILE A 63 -6.22 8.58 -0.09
C ILE A 63 -6.03 10.10 0.04
N ASN A 64 -5.54 10.76 -1.00
CA ASN A 64 -5.36 12.21 -1.00
C ASN A 64 -6.67 12.98 -1.26
N SER A 65 -7.65 12.36 -1.94
CA SER A 65 -8.98 12.93 -2.20
C SER A 65 -9.97 12.72 -1.04
N ASP A 66 -9.67 11.81 -0.10
CA ASP A 66 -10.44 11.58 1.13
C ASP A 66 -10.13 12.59 2.26
N ASN A 67 -9.34 13.64 1.99
CA ASN A 67 -9.05 14.76 2.91
C ASN A 67 -9.71 16.04 2.43
#